data_AF-R6DWR3-F1
#
_entry.id   AF-R6DWR3-F1
#
_cell.length_a   1.000
_cell.length_b   1.000
_cell.length_c   1.000
_cell.angle_alpha   90.00
_cell.angle_beta   90.00
_cell.angle_gamma   90.00
#
_symmetry.space_group_name_H-M   'P 1'
#
loop_
_entity.id
_entity.type
_entity.pdbx_description
1 polymer ?
#
loop_
_entity_poly.entity_id
_entity_poly.type
_entity_poly.pdbx_seq_one_letter_code
_entity_poly.pdbx_strand_id
1 'polypeptide(L)'
;MTLKRRGKRVICFGMMILLMLLCACTNEQKPTDDVDPVGAGTENYEIPEAYTEVLDAYAKLLLGTGEITEKTGPVGINSAIDLLSVLDGAGMAAEAPYRCGYLLKDLNDDGVPELLIGEISAAGKYEQENGVSYSGSIVQAVYTLADGKALNILEGWGRNRYDWTDVGHFFNRASAGAAHYILADYKLSKDGRGLDCDGYWFTYDQEDGDEVRLQHYYNTSGEWDPAASEQISADEFQSAEAKLEKKIAMLSLTPFSQYESENVDPMGVPAVLRAAWADFFVAGHQSHDEYILSEEESAAKVAFFAQKLLKNFRVLNLEFVDADEDGNVLFQTKSMYKQKELMPDCPLVVQGVFYGSIPNWGVSYEDETGEVRTYSVSISGMDGSIVLSPISVTK
;
A
#
# COMPACT_ATOMS: atom_id res chain seq x y z
N MET A 1 -10.79 -54.73 40.44
CA MET A 1 -11.07 -54.89 39.01
C MET A 1 -11.19 -53.50 38.42
N THR A 2 -10.17 -53.09 37.69
CA THR A 2 -9.81 -51.69 37.46
C THR A 2 -10.10 -51.35 36.00
N LEU A 3 -10.94 -50.33 35.76
CA LEU A 3 -11.27 -49.84 34.43
C LEU A 3 -10.00 -49.35 33.72
N LYS A 4 -9.67 -49.97 32.59
CA LYS A 4 -8.59 -49.56 31.69
C LYS A 4 -8.98 -48.26 30.99
N ARG A 5 -8.36 -47.14 31.40
CA ARG A 5 -8.17 -45.96 30.53
C ARG A 5 -7.35 -46.39 29.31
N ARG A 6 -7.95 -46.44 28.13
CA ARG A 6 -7.21 -46.49 26.86
C ARG A 6 -6.77 -45.06 26.54
N GLY A 7 -5.46 -44.85 26.50
CA GLY A 7 -4.85 -43.56 26.22
C GLY A 7 -5.21 -43.05 24.84
N LYS A 8 -5.64 -41.79 24.80
CA LYS A 8 -5.77 -40.99 23.59
C LYS A 8 -4.39 -40.89 22.94
N ARG A 9 -4.25 -41.37 21.71
CA ARG A 9 -3.18 -40.91 20.82
C ARG A 9 -3.80 -39.82 19.94
N VAL A 10 -3.75 -38.60 20.44
CA VAL A 10 -3.82 -37.41 19.59
C VAL A 10 -2.53 -37.46 18.78
N ILE A 11 -2.64 -37.82 17.50
CA ILE A 11 -1.54 -37.59 16.56
C ILE A 11 -1.57 -36.09 16.32
N CYS A 12 -0.79 -35.34 17.10
CA CYS A 12 -0.46 -33.97 16.78
C CYS A 12 0.26 -33.96 15.43
N PHE A 13 -0.47 -33.71 14.35
CA PHE A 13 0.10 -33.13 13.13
C PHE A 13 0.42 -31.66 13.44
N GLY A 14 1.43 -31.46 14.30
CA GLY A 14 2.08 -30.17 14.46
C GLY A 14 3.08 -30.00 13.34
N MET A 15 2.67 -29.39 12.22
CA MET A 15 3.55 -28.75 11.24
C MET A 15 2.74 -28.00 10.17
N MET A 16 2.24 -26.80 10.49
CA MET A 16 2.03 -25.67 9.56
C MET A 16 1.40 -24.48 10.31
N ILE A 17 2.12 -23.93 11.30
CA ILE A 17 1.70 -22.69 12.02
C ILE A 17 2.77 -21.58 11.88
N LEU A 18 3.70 -21.71 10.93
CA LEU A 18 4.69 -20.66 10.69
C LEU A 18 5.06 -20.54 9.21
N LEU A 19 4.06 -20.30 8.36
CA LEU A 19 4.26 -19.94 6.95
C LEU A 19 3.04 -19.17 6.41
N MET A 20 2.62 -18.15 7.15
CA MET A 20 1.79 -17.04 6.62
C MET A 20 2.33 -15.67 7.09
N LEU A 21 3.66 -15.62 7.28
CA LEU A 21 4.44 -14.38 7.41
C LEU A 21 5.66 -14.37 6.46
N LEU A 22 5.90 -15.48 5.75
CA LEU A 22 6.95 -15.62 4.73
C LEU A 22 6.48 -16.65 3.69
N CYS A 23 5.59 -16.24 2.80
CA CYS A 23 5.57 -16.75 1.43
C CYS A 23 5.92 -15.59 0.48
N ALA A 24 6.95 -14.83 0.84
CA ALA A 24 7.96 -14.46 -0.14
C ALA A 24 8.86 -15.69 -0.30
N CYS A 25 8.35 -16.74 -0.95
CA CYS A 25 9.26 -17.68 -1.58
C CYS A 25 9.85 -16.91 -2.75
N THR A 26 11.12 -16.55 -2.58
CA THR A 26 12.02 -16.10 -3.64
C THR A 26 11.93 -17.07 -4.80
N ASN A 27 11.06 -16.79 -5.75
CA ASN A 27 11.38 -17.06 -7.13
C ASN A 27 12.12 -15.82 -7.59
N GLU A 28 13.44 -15.92 -7.70
CA GLU A 28 14.19 -15.13 -8.67
C GLU A 28 13.71 -15.53 -10.07
N GLN A 29 12.48 -15.18 -10.42
CA GLN A 29 12.14 -14.90 -11.80
C GLN A 29 12.27 -13.40 -11.93
N LYS A 30 13.26 -12.97 -12.71
CA LYS A 30 13.20 -11.68 -13.38
C LYS A 30 11.76 -11.44 -13.82
N PRO A 31 11.15 -10.29 -13.49
CA PRO A 31 9.91 -9.89 -14.13
C PRO A 31 10.17 -10.03 -15.62
N THR A 32 9.33 -10.82 -16.29
CA THR A 32 9.34 -10.89 -17.74
C THR A 32 9.20 -9.47 -18.25
N ASP A 33 10.19 -9.06 -19.03
CA ASP A 33 10.20 -7.83 -19.80
C ASP A 33 8.83 -7.65 -20.49
N ASP A 34 8.36 -6.39 -20.52
CA ASP A 34 7.18 -5.90 -21.24
C ASP A 34 5.80 -6.26 -20.65
N VAL A 35 5.44 -5.66 -19.51
CA VAL A 35 4.03 -5.33 -19.26
C VAL A 35 3.92 -3.81 -19.22
N ASP A 36 3.60 -3.23 -20.38
CA ASP A 36 3.18 -1.84 -20.46
C ASP A 36 2.02 -1.63 -19.48
N PRO A 37 2.05 -0.59 -18.63
CA PRO A 37 0.87 -0.20 -17.90
C PRO A 37 -0.22 0.07 -18.92
N VAL A 38 -1.39 -0.52 -18.71
CA VAL A 38 -2.55 -0.24 -19.54
C VAL A 38 -2.76 1.28 -19.52
N GLY A 39 -2.53 1.91 -20.67
CA GLY A 39 -2.65 3.34 -20.84
C GLY A 39 -4.06 3.77 -20.42
N ALA A 40 -4.18 4.37 -19.25
CA ALA A 40 -5.33 5.16 -18.93
C ALA A 40 -5.28 6.36 -19.89
N GLY A 41 -6.19 6.40 -20.87
CA GLY A 41 -6.63 7.70 -21.34
C GLY A 41 -7.05 8.48 -20.10
N THR A 42 -6.37 9.57 -19.78
CA THR A 42 -6.75 10.46 -18.69
C THR A 42 -8.03 11.16 -19.10
N GLU A 43 -9.15 10.46 -18.93
CA GLU A 43 -10.46 11.08 -18.96
C GLU A 43 -10.55 11.96 -17.71
N ASN A 44 -10.44 13.27 -17.93
CA ASN A 44 -10.57 14.26 -16.87
C ASN A 44 -12.04 14.38 -16.47
N TYR A 45 -12.49 13.49 -15.59
CA TYR A 45 -13.80 13.60 -14.94
C TYR A 45 -13.78 14.72 -13.91
N GLU A 46 -14.83 15.55 -13.87
CA GLU A 46 -15.10 16.37 -12.70
C GLU A 46 -15.54 15.44 -11.55
N ILE A 47 -14.94 15.62 -10.37
CA ILE A 47 -15.27 14.80 -9.19
C ILE A 47 -16.67 15.17 -8.70
N PRO A 48 -17.64 14.23 -8.69
CA PRO A 48 -18.96 14.43 -8.08
C PRO A 48 -18.86 14.80 -6.59
N GLU A 49 -19.71 15.71 -6.12
CA GLU A 49 -19.75 16.15 -4.71
C GLU A 49 -19.84 14.98 -3.72
N ALA A 50 -20.64 13.96 -4.05
CA ALA A 50 -20.77 12.75 -3.23
C ALA A 50 -19.44 11.98 -3.06
N TYR A 51 -18.57 12.01 -4.07
CA TYR A 51 -17.23 11.43 -3.99
C TYR A 51 -16.24 12.36 -3.29
N THR A 52 -16.38 13.68 -3.42
CA THR A 52 -15.61 14.65 -2.63
C THR A 52 -15.80 14.41 -1.13
N GLU A 53 -17.03 14.15 -0.67
CA GLU A 53 -17.30 13.82 0.74
C GLU A 53 -16.58 12.55 1.21
N VAL A 54 -16.46 11.54 0.34
CA VAL A 54 -15.73 10.30 0.63
C VAL A 54 -14.23 10.59 0.67
N LEU A 55 -13.69 11.24 -0.36
CA LEU A 55 -12.26 11.59 -0.46
C LEU A 55 -11.81 12.48 0.71
N ASP A 56 -12.61 13.45 1.13
CA ASP A 56 -12.34 14.30 2.31
C ASP A 56 -12.22 13.47 3.60
N ALA A 57 -13.08 12.46 3.75
CA ALA A 57 -13.06 11.58 4.92
C ALA A 57 -11.82 10.68 4.92
N TYR A 58 -11.47 10.09 3.76
CA TYR A 58 -10.23 9.32 3.60
C TYR A 58 -9.00 10.17 3.86
N ALA A 59 -8.94 11.37 3.28
CA ALA A 59 -7.83 12.30 3.48
C ALA A 59 -7.65 12.65 4.96
N LYS A 60 -8.70 13.07 5.66
CA LYS A 60 -8.64 13.38 7.11
C LYS A 60 -8.15 12.19 7.93
N LEU A 61 -8.63 10.99 7.61
CA LEU A 61 -8.23 9.77 8.29
C LEU A 61 -6.75 9.45 8.06
N LEU A 62 -6.26 9.51 6.82
CA LEU A 62 -4.86 9.30 6.46
C LEU A 62 -3.92 10.37 7.04
N LEU A 63 -4.45 11.57 7.29
CA LEU A 63 -3.74 12.66 7.95
C LEU A 63 -3.81 12.60 9.49
N GLY A 64 -4.51 11.62 10.06
CA GLY A 64 -4.68 11.48 11.52
C GLY A 64 -5.57 12.55 12.16
N THR A 65 -6.35 13.29 11.37
CA THR A 65 -7.27 14.35 11.83
C THR A 65 -8.74 13.94 11.76
N GLY A 66 -9.03 12.78 11.14
CA GLY A 66 -10.37 12.23 10.96
C GLY A 66 -10.66 11.05 11.89
N GLU A 67 -11.92 10.61 11.85
CA GLU A 67 -12.40 9.41 12.53
C GLU A 67 -12.88 8.38 11.51
N ILE A 68 -12.92 7.11 11.91
CA ILE A 68 -13.49 6.04 11.08
C ILE A 68 -15.01 6.24 11.04
N THR A 69 -15.56 6.29 9.83
CA THR A 69 -17.00 6.44 9.61
C THR A 69 -17.50 5.39 8.62
N GLU A 70 -18.83 5.27 8.49
CA GLU A 70 -19.44 4.44 7.44
C GLU A 70 -18.99 4.86 6.03
N LYS A 71 -18.60 6.14 5.83
CA LYS A 71 -18.12 6.66 4.56
C LYS A 71 -16.71 6.24 4.19
N THR A 72 -15.89 5.83 5.16
CA THR A 72 -14.49 5.45 4.93
C THR A 72 -14.30 3.94 4.77
N GLY A 73 -15.39 3.15 4.76
CA GLY A 73 -15.30 1.70 4.87
C GLY A 73 -14.71 1.30 6.22
N PRO A 74 -15.51 0.99 7.25
CA PRO A 74 -15.03 0.84 8.62
C PRO A 74 -14.06 -0.34 8.85
N VAL A 75 -13.85 -1.26 7.89
CA VAL A 75 -13.00 -2.46 8.07
C VAL A 75 -11.75 -2.41 7.19
N GLY A 76 -11.87 -1.92 5.96
CA GLY A 76 -10.85 -1.82 4.92
C GLY A 76 -9.75 -0.85 5.26
N ILE A 77 -10.10 0.41 5.52
CA ILE A 77 -9.10 1.41 5.87
C ILE A 77 -8.52 1.20 7.26
N ASN A 78 -9.28 0.61 8.19
CA ASN A 78 -8.75 0.21 9.49
C ASN A 78 -7.69 -0.86 9.35
N SER A 79 -7.93 -1.89 8.53
CA SER A 79 -6.91 -2.90 8.26
C SER A 79 -5.71 -2.33 7.51
N ALA A 80 -5.91 -1.35 6.62
CA ALA A 80 -4.82 -0.67 5.93
C ALA A 80 -3.98 0.17 6.92
N ILE A 81 -4.62 0.94 7.81
CA ILE A 81 -3.96 1.74 8.85
C ILE A 81 -3.30 0.84 9.90
N ASP A 82 -3.95 -0.26 10.31
CA ASP A 82 -3.40 -1.25 11.23
C ASP A 82 -2.19 -1.97 10.60
N LEU A 83 -2.27 -2.37 9.32
CA LEU A 83 -1.13 -2.93 8.60
C LEU A 83 0.01 -1.90 8.47
N LEU A 84 -0.32 -0.64 8.19
CA LEU A 84 0.64 0.47 8.11
C LEU A 84 1.27 0.80 9.49
N SER A 85 0.55 0.57 10.59
CA SER A 85 1.04 0.83 11.96
C SER A 85 1.84 -0.33 12.57
N VAL A 86 1.54 -1.58 12.19
CA VAL A 86 2.25 -2.78 12.64
C VAL A 86 3.60 -2.97 11.95
N LEU A 87 3.74 -2.49 10.71
CA LEU A 87 4.94 -2.74 9.90
C LEU A 87 6.16 -1.89 10.27
N ASP A 88 6.03 -0.73 10.95
CA ASP A 88 7.20 0.15 11.11
C ASP A 88 7.17 1.18 12.25
N GLY A 89 6.64 0.81 13.43
CA GLY A 89 6.89 1.53 14.69
C GLY A 89 6.88 3.07 14.59
N ALA A 90 5.70 3.69 14.68
CA ALA A 90 5.50 5.14 14.77
C ALA A 90 5.93 6.02 13.57
N GLY A 91 6.57 5.50 12.52
CA GLY A 91 7.05 6.30 11.37
C GLY A 91 6.08 6.52 10.21
N MET A 92 5.08 5.65 10.02
CA MET A 92 4.27 5.61 8.78
C MET A 92 3.00 6.47 8.76
N ALA A 93 2.55 7.04 9.88
CA ALA A 93 1.42 8.00 9.86
C ALA A 93 1.70 9.19 8.94
N ALA A 94 2.98 9.54 8.76
CA ALA A 94 3.42 10.60 7.87
C ALA A 94 3.38 10.21 6.37
N GLU A 95 3.49 8.92 6.05
CA GLU A 95 3.60 8.39 4.67
C GLU A 95 2.27 7.84 4.12
N ALA A 96 1.27 7.61 4.98
CA ALA A 96 -0.04 7.07 4.58
C ALA A 96 -0.69 7.80 3.38
N PRO A 97 -0.64 9.15 3.25
CA PRO A 97 -1.16 9.85 2.08
C PRO A 97 -0.43 9.55 0.75
N TYR A 98 0.80 9.02 0.76
CA TYR A 98 1.51 8.58 -0.44
C TYR A 98 1.30 7.10 -0.77
N ARG A 99 0.85 6.31 0.21
CA ARG A 99 0.64 4.86 0.06
C ARG A 99 -0.81 4.50 -0.20
N CYS A 100 -1.72 5.45 -0.09
CA CYS A 100 -3.11 5.31 -0.50
C CYS A 100 -3.38 6.32 -1.61
N GLY A 101 -4.12 5.89 -2.62
CA GLY A 101 -4.56 6.74 -3.72
C GLY A 101 -5.96 6.42 -4.18
N TYR A 102 -6.45 7.24 -5.10
CA TYR A 102 -7.77 7.10 -5.68
C TYR A 102 -7.73 7.18 -7.20
N LEU A 103 -8.77 6.66 -7.84
CA LEU A 103 -8.97 6.70 -9.29
C LEU A 103 -10.45 6.95 -9.58
N LEU A 104 -10.74 7.82 -10.54
CA LEU A 104 -12.05 7.95 -11.16
C LEU A 104 -12.02 7.32 -12.55
N LYS A 105 -12.87 6.33 -12.76
CA LYS A 105 -12.95 5.61 -14.03
C LYS A 105 -14.31 4.94 -14.17
N ASP A 106 -14.89 4.97 -15.35
CA ASP A 106 -16.06 4.16 -15.68
C ASP A 106 -15.62 2.68 -15.75
N LEU A 107 -16.03 1.89 -14.76
CA LEU A 107 -15.62 0.50 -14.58
C LEU A 107 -16.62 -0.50 -15.18
N ASN A 108 -17.88 -0.09 -15.39
CA ASN A 108 -18.95 -0.96 -15.91
C ASN A 108 -19.46 -0.54 -17.30
N ASP A 109 -18.81 0.44 -17.93
CA ASP A 109 -19.14 1.02 -19.23
C ASP A 109 -20.56 1.61 -19.28
N ASP A 110 -21.04 2.21 -18.18
CA ASP A 110 -22.36 2.85 -18.09
C ASP A 110 -22.35 4.36 -18.39
N GLY A 111 -21.15 4.94 -18.58
CA GLY A 111 -20.91 6.35 -18.84
C GLY A 111 -20.80 7.22 -17.58
N VAL A 112 -20.85 6.63 -16.39
CA VAL A 112 -20.65 7.28 -15.09
C VAL A 112 -19.35 6.75 -14.48
N PRO A 113 -18.41 7.63 -14.07
CA PRO A 113 -17.19 7.16 -13.44
C PRO A 113 -17.45 6.65 -12.01
N GLU A 114 -16.84 5.54 -11.65
CA GLU A 114 -16.72 5.07 -10.26
C GLU A 114 -15.49 5.62 -9.56
N LEU A 115 -15.59 5.76 -8.24
CA LEU A 115 -14.46 6.06 -7.37
C LEU A 115 -13.86 4.76 -6.83
N LEU A 116 -12.60 4.51 -7.14
CA LEU A 116 -11.79 3.43 -6.58
C LEU A 116 -10.77 4.00 -5.61
N ILE A 117 -10.63 3.38 -4.43
CA ILE A 117 -9.55 3.64 -3.47
C ILE A 117 -8.63 2.42 -3.45
N GLY A 118 -7.32 2.64 -3.57
CA GLY A 118 -6.32 1.58 -3.67
C GLY A 118 -5.06 1.83 -2.85
N GLU A 119 -4.32 0.76 -2.58
CA GLU A 119 -2.96 0.84 -2.06
C GLU A 119 -2.01 1.13 -3.22
N ILE A 120 -1.21 2.17 -3.08
CA ILE A 120 -0.06 2.41 -3.93
C ILE A 120 1.04 1.48 -3.43
N SER A 121 1.43 0.54 -4.28
CA SER A 121 2.42 -0.45 -3.88
C SER A 121 3.78 0.22 -3.71
N ALA A 122 4.53 -0.31 -2.77
CA ALA A 122 5.88 0.11 -2.43
C ALA A 122 6.80 0.03 -3.69
N ALA A 123 6.65 -1.05 -4.47
CA ALA A 123 7.26 -1.28 -5.78
C ALA A 123 6.60 -0.50 -6.94
N GLY A 124 5.38 0.01 -6.75
CA GLY A 124 4.57 0.71 -7.75
C GLY A 124 5.09 2.08 -8.13
N LYS A 125 6.26 2.47 -7.61
CA LYS A 125 7.17 3.51 -8.11
C LYS A 125 8.11 2.92 -9.16
N TYR A 126 7.60 2.52 -10.33
CA TYR A 126 8.45 2.20 -11.47
C TYR A 126 8.61 3.43 -12.37
N GLU A 127 9.85 3.64 -12.79
CA GLU A 127 10.25 4.71 -13.69
C GLU A 127 9.86 4.24 -15.07
N GLN A 128 8.84 4.87 -15.63
CA GLN A 128 8.67 4.83 -17.08
C GLN A 128 9.45 6.00 -17.67
N GLU A 129 9.79 5.91 -18.95
CA GLU A 129 10.45 7.00 -19.71
C GLU A 129 9.75 8.38 -19.58
N ASN A 130 8.53 8.43 -19.00
CA ASN A 130 7.67 9.60 -18.86
C ASN A 130 7.31 10.03 -17.41
N GLY A 131 7.94 9.49 -16.35
CA GLY A 131 7.78 9.97 -14.95
C GLY A 131 7.25 8.94 -13.93
N VAL A 132 6.94 9.40 -12.70
CA VAL A 132 6.38 8.55 -11.62
C VAL A 132 4.98 8.12 -11.95
N SER A 133 4.81 6.81 -12.08
CA SER A 133 3.52 6.19 -11.86
C SER A 133 3.35 5.97 -10.36
N TYR A 134 2.28 6.48 -9.75
CA TYR A 134 1.81 5.96 -8.47
C TYR A 134 0.88 4.82 -8.81
N SER A 135 1.32 3.59 -8.57
CA SER A 135 0.52 2.44 -8.99
C SER A 135 0.42 1.34 -7.95
N GLY A 136 -0.64 0.55 -8.07
CA GLY A 136 -0.86 -0.60 -7.21
C GLY A 136 -1.95 -1.49 -7.76
N SER A 137 -1.96 -2.75 -7.35
CA SER A 137 -3.02 -3.69 -7.71
C SER A 137 -4.09 -3.80 -6.63
N ILE A 138 -3.78 -3.49 -5.37
CA ILE A 138 -4.67 -3.77 -4.25
C ILE A 138 -5.77 -2.71 -4.18
N VAL A 139 -7.02 -3.18 -4.24
CA VAL A 139 -8.22 -2.35 -4.13
C VAL A 139 -8.72 -2.40 -2.69
N GLN A 140 -8.84 -1.22 -2.07
CA GLN A 140 -9.33 -1.05 -0.71
C GLN A 140 -10.83 -0.76 -0.67
N ALA A 141 -11.35 0.01 -1.63
CA ALA A 141 -12.77 0.27 -1.75
C ALA A 141 -13.18 0.67 -3.17
N VAL A 142 -14.44 0.42 -3.53
CA VAL A 142 -15.06 0.93 -4.76
C VAL A 142 -16.42 1.53 -4.41
N TYR A 143 -16.69 2.71 -4.96
CA TYR A 143 -17.92 3.46 -4.77
C TYR A 143 -18.56 3.80 -6.11
N THR A 144 -19.85 3.52 -6.25
CA THR A 144 -20.69 3.93 -7.39
C THR A 144 -21.59 5.10 -7.01
N LEU A 145 -22.14 5.81 -8.01
CA LEU A 145 -23.16 6.82 -7.78
C LEU A 145 -24.55 6.19 -7.86
N ALA A 146 -25.15 5.94 -6.70
CA ALA A 146 -26.53 5.50 -6.59
C ALA A 146 -27.40 6.65 -6.06
N ASP A 147 -28.36 7.10 -6.88
CA ASP A 147 -29.35 8.10 -6.47
C ASP A 147 -28.71 9.42 -5.99
N GLY A 148 -27.60 9.83 -6.61
CA GLY A 148 -26.82 11.01 -6.26
C GLY A 148 -25.97 10.87 -5.00
N LYS A 149 -25.81 9.65 -4.46
CA LYS A 149 -24.99 9.34 -3.29
C LYS A 149 -23.91 8.33 -3.64
N ALA A 150 -22.77 8.44 -2.96
CA ALA A 150 -21.73 7.43 -3.03
C ALA A 150 -22.22 6.16 -2.31
N LEU A 151 -22.31 5.06 -3.05
CA LEU A 151 -22.64 3.74 -2.54
C LEU A 151 -21.39 2.89 -2.55
N ASN A 152 -20.94 2.41 -1.38
CA ASN A 152 -19.82 1.48 -1.31
C ASN A 152 -20.29 0.10 -1.80
N ILE A 153 -19.64 -0.42 -2.84
CA ILE A 153 -19.96 -1.72 -3.47
C ILE A 153 -18.97 -2.81 -3.04
N LEU A 154 -17.74 -2.41 -2.76
CA LEU A 154 -16.64 -3.31 -2.47
C LEU A 154 -15.76 -2.70 -1.38
N GLU A 155 -15.32 -3.53 -0.45
CA GLU A 155 -14.37 -3.18 0.59
C GLU A 155 -13.36 -4.31 0.79
N GLY A 156 -12.08 -3.98 0.61
CA GLY A 156 -10.94 -4.89 0.76
C GLY A 156 -10.19 -4.68 2.07
N TRP A 157 -9.81 -5.78 2.73
CA TRP A 157 -9.05 -5.78 3.98
C TRP A 157 -8.19 -7.05 4.12
N GLY A 158 -7.40 -7.16 5.20
CA GLY A 158 -6.34 -8.16 5.32
C GLY A 158 -6.73 -9.62 5.06
N ARG A 159 -7.95 -10.05 5.44
CA ARG A 159 -8.45 -11.42 5.18
C ARG A 159 -9.49 -11.50 4.07
N ASN A 160 -9.72 -10.40 3.35
CA ASN A 160 -10.67 -10.28 2.25
C ASN A 160 -10.10 -9.26 1.27
N ARG A 161 -9.06 -9.68 0.54
CA ARG A 161 -8.27 -8.80 -0.32
C ARG A 161 -8.83 -8.81 -1.73
N TYR A 162 -8.81 -7.66 -2.39
CA TYR A 162 -9.15 -7.52 -3.81
C TYR A 162 -7.95 -6.97 -4.56
N ASP A 163 -7.65 -7.58 -5.70
CA ASP A 163 -6.66 -7.08 -6.65
C ASP A 163 -7.35 -6.74 -7.97
N TRP A 164 -6.95 -5.63 -8.58
CA TRP A 164 -7.37 -5.26 -9.93
C TRP A 164 -6.74 -6.18 -10.98
N THR A 165 -7.48 -6.44 -12.05
CA THR A 165 -7.04 -7.28 -13.17
C THR A 165 -7.07 -6.53 -14.51
N ASP A 166 -6.26 -6.98 -15.46
CA ASP A 166 -6.12 -6.41 -16.81
C ASP A 166 -7.42 -6.42 -17.65
N VAL A 167 -8.41 -7.21 -17.25
CA VAL A 167 -9.72 -7.35 -17.90
C VAL A 167 -10.84 -6.54 -17.25
N GLY A 168 -10.54 -5.67 -16.29
CA GLY A 168 -11.58 -4.85 -15.65
C GLY A 168 -12.29 -5.51 -14.47
N HIS A 169 -11.74 -6.62 -13.96
CA HIS A 169 -12.31 -7.39 -12.86
C HIS A 169 -11.54 -7.20 -11.55
N PHE A 170 -12.16 -7.62 -10.46
CA PHE A 170 -11.61 -7.72 -9.11
C PHE A 170 -11.36 -9.18 -8.74
N PHE A 171 -10.10 -9.56 -8.62
CA PHE A 171 -9.71 -10.86 -8.07
C PHE A 171 -9.76 -10.79 -6.54
N ASN A 172 -10.68 -11.52 -5.93
CA ASN A 172 -10.83 -11.64 -4.48
C ASN A 172 -10.10 -12.86 -3.92
N ARG A 173 -9.45 -12.66 -2.76
CA ARG A 173 -8.94 -13.72 -1.89
C ARG A 173 -9.47 -13.48 -0.49
N ALA A 174 -10.32 -14.39 0.00
CA ALA A 174 -10.91 -14.28 1.32
C ALA A 174 -10.65 -15.53 2.19
N SER A 175 -10.47 -15.33 3.49
CA SER A 175 -10.24 -16.41 4.46
C SER A 175 -11.04 -16.21 5.73
N ALA A 176 -11.81 -17.23 6.12
CA ALA A 176 -12.47 -17.32 7.42
C ALA A 176 -11.78 -18.31 8.38
N GLY A 177 -10.86 -19.15 7.89
CA GLY A 177 -10.05 -20.04 8.73
C GLY A 177 -9.13 -20.93 7.91
N ALA A 178 -8.45 -21.89 8.56
CA ALA A 178 -7.51 -22.80 7.90
C ALA A 178 -8.16 -23.70 6.82
N ALA A 179 -9.47 -23.95 6.93
CA ALA A 179 -10.23 -24.77 5.98
C ALA A 179 -11.23 -23.95 5.14
N HIS A 180 -11.32 -22.63 5.35
CA HIS A 180 -12.33 -21.77 4.73
C HIS A 180 -11.62 -20.64 3.98
N TYR A 181 -11.31 -20.91 2.72
CA TYR A 181 -10.63 -20.03 1.79
C TYR A 181 -11.48 -19.88 0.52
N ILE A 182 -11.51 -18.66 -0.02
CA ILE A 182 -12.30 -18.26 -1.18
C ILE A 182 -11.38 -17.56 -2.18
N LEU A 183 -11.56 -17.89 -3.45
CA LEU A 183 -11.08 -17.15 -4.60
C LEU A 183 -12.31 -16.72 -5.40
N ALA A 184 -12.36 -15.47 -5.87
CA ALA A 184 -13.44 -15.08 -6.77
C ALA A 184 -12.98 -14.09 -7.84
N ASP A 185 -13.57 -14.19 -9.02
CA ASP A 185 -13.40 -13.28 -10.16
C ASP A 185 -14.69 -12.46 -10.29
N TYR A 186 -14.66 -11.22 -9.79
CA TYR A 186 -15.83 -10.33 -9.78
C TYR A 186 -15.70 -9.22 -10.81
N LYS A 187 -16.82 -8.75 -11.33
CA LYS A 187 -16.90 -7.47 -12.05
C LYS A 187 -18.01 -6.62 -11.48
N LEU A 188 -17.93 -5.31 -11.70
CA LEU A 188 -19.02 -4.42 -11.33
C LEU A 188 -20.25 -4.72 -12.18
N SER A 189 -21.40 -4.87 -11.53
CA SER A 189 -22.68 -5.05 -12.23
C SER A 189 -23.01 -3.82 -13.08
N LYS A 190 -23.74 -4.03 -14.18
CA LYS A 190 -24.09 -2.97 -15.13
C LYS A 190 -24.92 -1.83 -14.54
N ASP A 191 -25.64 -2.06 -13.44
CA ASP A 191 -26.40 -1.02 -12.75
C ASP A 191 -25.60 -0.34 -11.64
N GLY A 192 -24.34 -0.77 -11.41
CA GLY A 192 -23.46 -0.24 -10.38
C GLY A 192 -23.94 -0.53 -8.96
N ARG A 193 -24.84 -1.50 -8.74
CA ARG A 193 -25.44 -1.76 -7.42
C ARG A 193 -24.93 -3.02 -6.73
N GLY A 194 -24.04 -3.76 -7.38
CA GLY A 194 -23.43 -4.97 -6.84
C GLY A 194 -22.29 -5.50 -7.70
N LEU A 195 -21.86 -6.72 -7.39
CA LEU A 195 -20.83 -7.43 -8.14
C LEU A 195 -21.45 -8.64 -8.84
N ASP A 196 -21.11 -8.82 -10.12
CA ASP A 196 -21.38 -10.05 -10.85
C ASP A 196 -20.20 -11.01 -10.64
N CYS A 197 -20.51 -12.28 -10.37
CA CYS A 197 -19.51 -13.32 -10.11
C CYS A 197 -19.29 -14.17 -11.36
N ASP A 198 -18.13 -14.01 -12.01
CA ASP A 198 -17.78 -14.82 -13.18
C ASP A 198 -17.09 -16.13 -12.79
N GLY A 199 -16.59 -16.23 -11.55
CA GLY A 199 -16.12 -17.48 -10.97
C GLY A 199 -15.91 -17.37 -9.47
N TYR A 200 -16.28 -18.43 -8.75
CA TYR A 200 -16.18 -18.52 -7.30
C TYR A 200 -15.65 -19.90 -6.92
N TRP A 201 -14.47 -19.94 -6.32
CA TRP A 201 -13.84 -21.17 -5.83
C TRP A 201 -13.75 -21.10 -4.33
N PHE A 202 -14.08 -22.17 -3.64
CA PHE A 202 -13.95 -22.21 -2.19
C PHE A 202 -13.57 -23.57 -1.65
N THR A 203 -12.97 -23.54 -0.46
CA THR A 203 -12.72 -24.74 0.33
C THR A 203 -13.80 -24.94 1.38
N TYR A 204 -14.08 -26.20 1.69
CA TYR A 204 -15.07 -26.58 2.71
C TYR A 204 -14.56 -27.83 3.44
N ASP A 205 -14.66 -27.83 4.77
CA ASP A 205 -14.34 -28.99 5.59
C ASP A 205 -15.53 -29.95 5.65
N GLN A 206 -15.30 -31.20 5.27
CA GLN A 206 -16.27 -32.26 5.39
C GLN A 206 -15.83 -33.22 6.49
N GLU A 207 -16.70 -33.37 7.49
CA GLU A 207 -16.53 -34.36 8.56
C GLU A 207 -17.01 -35.74 8.10
N ASP A 208 -16.14 -36.75 8.25
CA ASP A 208 -16.47 -38.17 8.10
C ASP A 208 -16.01 -38.91 9.36
N GLY A 209 -16.89 -38.95 10.36
CA GLY A 209 -16.57 -39.48 11.69
C GLY A 209 -15.57 -38.59 12.45
N ASP A 210 -14.38 -39.11 12.76
CA ASP A 210 -13.30 -38.37 13.41
C ASP A 210 -12.31 -37.74 12.39
N GLU A 211 -12.50 -37.97 11.09
CA GLU A 211 -11.67 -37.39 10.03
C GLU A 211 -12.31 -36.10 9.48
N VAL A 212 -11.50 -35.04 9.37
CA VAL A 212 -11.86 -33.81 8.66
C VAL A 212 -11.10 -33.81 7.34
N ARG A 213 -11.83 -33.73 6.22
CA ARG A 213 -11.25 -33.65 4.87
C ARG A 213 -11.58 -32.32 4.22
N LEU A 214 -10.57 -31.68 3.65
CA LEU A 214 -10.74 -30.46 2.89
C LEU A 214 -11.22 -30.78 1.47
N GLN A 215 -12.38 -30.26 1.12
CA GLN A 215 -12.97 -30.36 -0.21
C GLN A 215 -12.91 -28.99 -0.91
N HIS A 216 -12.99 -29.01 -2.23
CA HIS A 216 -12.90 -27.82 -3.08
C HIS A 216 -14.11 -27.78 -3.99
N TYR A 217 -14.64 -26.57 -4.19
CA TYR A 217 -15.87 -26.35 -4.94
C TYR A 217 -15.73 -25.15 -5.86
N TYR A 218 -16.55 -25.13 -6.91
CA TYR A 218 -16.67 -24.07 -7.88
C TYR A 218 -18.14 -23.76 -8.19
N ASN A 219 -18.46 -22.47 -8.34
CA ASN A 219 -19.70 -22.00 -8.93
C ASN A 219 -19.51 -20.61 -9.56
N THR A 220 -20.57 -20.07 -10.15
CA THR A 220 -20.64 -18.69 -10.66
C THR A 220 -21.77 -17.90 -10.00
N SER A 221 -22.35 -18.41 -8.91
CA SER A 221 -23.37 -17.69 -8.14
C SER A 221 -22.75 -16.79 -7.08
N GLY A 222 -21.48 -17.03 -6.71
CA GLY A 222 -20.82 -16.37 -5.59
C GLY A 222 -21.24 -16.93 -4.23
N GLU A 223 -21.97 -18.05 -4.20
CA GLU A 223 -22.51 -18.62 -2.97
C GLU A 223 -21.54 -19.63 -2.36
N TRP A 224 -21.32 -19.52 -1.05
CA TRP A 224 -20.53 -20.50 -0.29
C TRP A 224 -21.41 -21.69 0.13
N ASP A 225 -21.93 -22.45 -0.85
CA ASP A 225 -22.80 -23.61 -0.63
C ASP A 225 -22.35 -24.81 -1.47
N PRO A 226 -21.80 -25.88 -0.84
CA PRO A 226 -21.44 -27.12 -1.53
C PRO A 226 -22.59 -27.76 -2.31
N ALA A 227 -23.85 -27.64 -1.86
CA ALA A 227 -24.99 -28.26 -2.53
C ALA A 227 -25.39 -27.55 -3.83
N ALA A 228 -25.05 -26.27 -3.95
CA ALA A 228 -25.27 -25.46 -5.14
C ALA A 228 -24.03 -25.38 -6.06
N SER A 229 -22.98 -26.16 -5.76
CA SER A 229 -21.65 -26.03 -6.39
C SER A 229 -21.16 -27.33 -7.03
N GLU A 230 -20.28 -27.20 -8.01
CA GLU A 230 -19.53 -28.31 -8.57
C GLU A 230 -18.34 -28.64 -7.66
N GLN A 231 -18.18 -29.91 -7.29
CA GLN A 231 -16.98 -30.35 -6.57
C GLN A 231 -15.82 -30.49 -7.55
N ILE A 232 -14.70 -29.87 -7.23
CA ILE A 232 -13.48 -29.87 -8.04
C ILE A 232 -12.30 -30.47 -7.27
N SER A 233 -11.22 -30.77 -7.99
CA SER A 233 -9.96 -31.21 -7.38
C SER A 233 -9.18 -30.05 -6.75
N ALA A 234 -8.26 -30.38 -5.83
CA ALA A 234 -7.32 -29.41 -5.28
C ALA A 234 -6.41 -28.81 -6.38
N ASP A 235 -6.03 -29.60 -7.39
CA ASP A 235 -5.20 -29.14 -8.50
C ASP A 235 -5.94 -28.13 -9.38
N GLU A 236 -7.24 -28.31 -9.59
CA GLU A 236 -8.09 -27.35 -10.30
C GLU A 236 -8.24 -26.04 -9.53
N PHE A 237 -8.42 -26.12 -8.20
CA PHE A 237 -8.45 -24.95 -7.33
C PHE A 237 -7.14 -24.15 -7.40
N GLN A 238 -5.99 -24.81 -7.23
CA GLN A 238 -4.67 -24.18 -7.33
C GLN A 238 -4.41 -23.61 -8.74
N SER A 239 -4.88 -24.30 -9.77
CA SER A 239 -4.78 -23.82 -11.15
C SER A 239 -5.64 -22.58 -11.39
N ALA A 240 -6.78 -22.45 -10.72
CA ALA A 240 -7.62 -21.25 -10.79
C ALA A 240 -6.92 -20.05 -10.12
N GLU A 241 -6.35 -20.24 -8.93
CA GLU A 241 -5.56 -19.21 -8.23
C GLU A 241 -4.42 -18.70 -9.11
N ALA A 242 -3.58 -19.60 -9.61
CA ALA A 242 -2.43 -19.24 -10.46
C ALA A 242 -2.84 -18.56 -11.78
N LYS A 243 -4.05 -18.81 -12.29
CA LYS A 243 -4.59 -18.11 -13.46
C LYS A 243 -5.04 -16.70 -13.12
N LEU A 244 -5.73 -16.52 -11.99
CA LEU A 244 -6.20 -15.21 -11.54
C LEU A 244 -5.03 -14.31 -11.14
N GLU A 245 -4.01 -14.86 -10.47
CA GLU A 245 -2.79 -14.12 -10.12
C GLU A 245 -2.06 -13.55 -11.35
N LYS A 246 -2.05 -14.28 -12.47
CA LYS A 246 -1.43 -13.81 -13.72
C LYS A 246 -2.18 -12.66 -14.39
N LYS A 247 -3.45 -12.45 -14.07
CA LYS A 247 -4.26 -11.35 -14.60
C LYS A 247 -4.10 -10.06 -13.78
N ILE A 248 -3.45 -10.12 -12.61
CA ILE A 248 -3.31 -8.96 -11.73
C ILE A 248 -2.60 -7.84 -12.50
N ALA A 249 -3.19 -6.65 -12.48
CA ALA A 249 -2.68 -5.49 -13.19
C ALA A 249 -2.52 -4.31 -12.25
N MET A 250 -1.58 -3.44 -12.61
CA MET A 250 -1.30 -2.21 -11.88
C MET A 250 -2.28 -1.12 -12.32
N LEU A 251 -2.95 -0.49 -11.35
CA LEU A 251 -3.72 0.73 -11.55
C LEU A 251 -2.83 1.94 -11.30
N SER A 252 -2.86 2.92 -12.19
CA SER A 252 -2.37 4.26 -11.87
C SER A 252 -3.39 4.98 -10.97
N LEU A 253 -2.92 5.49 -9.83
CA LEU A 253 -3.72 6.13 -8.80
C LEU A 253 -3.23 7.57 -8.57
N THR A 254 -4.13 8.47 -8.23
CA THR A 254 -3.76 9.77 -7.67
C THR A 254 -3.52 9.60 -6.17
N PRO A 255 -2.31 9.86 -5.65
CA PRO A 255 -2.05 9.72 -4.22
C PRO A 255 -2.84 10.77 -3.42
N PHE A 256 -3.30 10.40 -2.21
CA PHE A 256 -4.01 11.33 -1.33
C PHE A 256 -3.16 12.52 -0.86
N SER A 257 -1.85 12.43 -0.99
CA SER A 257 -0.92 13.55 -0.76
C SER A 257 -1.03 14.68 -1.80
N GLN A 258 -1.62 14.40 -2.96
CA GLN A 258 -1.94 15.37 -4.01
C GLN A 258 -3.42 15.76 -3.99
N TYR A 259 -4.20 15.24 -3.04
CA TYR A 259 -5.61 15.61 -2.90
C TYR A 259 -5.73 16.96 -2.21
N GLU A 260 -6.39 17.90 -2.89
CA GLU A 260 -6.67 19.24 -2.37
C GLU A 260 -8.18 19.41 -2.18
N SER A 261 -8.58 19.91 -1.02
CA SER A 261 -9.98 20.20 -0.68
C SER A 261 -10.05 21.31 0.34
N GLU A 262 -11.01 22.23 0.21
CA GLU A 262 -11.22 23.31 1.19
C GLU A 262 -11.64 22.77 2.57
N ASN A 263 -12.19 21.56 2.63
CA ASN A 263 -12.66 20.93 3.87
C ASN A 263 -11.58 20.12 4.57
N VAL A 264 -10.44 19.90 3.91
CA VAL A 264 -9.29 19.18 4.45
C VAL A 264 -8.21 20.22 4.63
N ASP A 265 -7.82 20.51 5.87
CA ASP A 265 -6.70 21.39 6.10
C ASP A 265 -5.40 20.58 5.97
N PRO A 266 -4.65 20.67 4.85
CA PRO A 266 -3.32 20.09 4.81
C PRO A 266 -2.40 20.76 5.84
N MET A 267 -2.81 21.87 6.46
CA MET A 267 -2.11 22.51 7.57
C MET A 267 -2.33 21.91 8.95
N GLY A 268 -3.28 20.98 9.12
CA GLY A 268 -3.35 20.12 10.31
C GLY A 268 -2.29 19.02 10.33
N VAL A 269 -1.61 18.83 9.19
CA VAL A 269 -0.46 17.94 9.02
C VAL A 269 0.76 18.72 9.48
N PRO A 270 1.66 18.13 10.31
CA PRO A 270 2.97 18.72 10.55
C PRO A 270 3.62 19.05 9.21
N ALA A 271 4.50 20.04 9.18
CA ALA A 271 5.37 20.26 8.02
C ALA A 271 6.32 19.06 7.88
N VAL A 272 5.81 17.96 7.31
CA VAL A 272 6.53 16.68 7.19
C VAL A 272 7.45 16.80 5.99
N LEU A 273 8.74 16.68 6.26
CA LEU A 273 9.73 16.42 5.24
C LEU A 273 9.53 15.02 4.65
N ARG A 274 9.44 14.94 3.33
CA ARG A 274 9.32 13.68 2.59
C ARG A 274 10.43 13.58 1.56
N ALA A 275 10.76 12.34 1.17
CA ALA A 275 11.85 12.07 0.25
C ALA A 275 11.50 10.98 -0.75
N ALA A 276 12.01 11.12 -1.97
CA ALA A 276 11.87 10.15 -3.05
C ALA A 276 13.11 10.22 -3.95
N TRP A 277 13.30 9.25 -4.86
CA TRP A 277 14.33 9.46 -5.88
C TRP A 277 13.98 10.68 -6.75
N ALA A 278 14.99 11.40 -7.22
CA ALA A 278 14.77 12.68 -7.89
C ALA A 278 14.19 12.52 -9.30
N ASP A 279 14.64 11.50 -10.00
CA ASP A 279 14.21 11.16 -11.36
C ASP A 279 12.69 10.89 -11.40
N PHE A 280 12.16 10.44 -10.27
CA PHE A 280 10.74 10.30 -10.02
C PHE A 280 10.00 11.62 -9.76
N PHE A 281 10.52 12.46 -8.87
CA PHE A 281 9.68 13.48 -8.22
C PHE A 281 9.67 14.84 -8.93
N VAL A 282 10.76 15.20 -9.61
CA VAL A 282 10.97 16.60 -10.00
C VAL A 282 10.17 17.03 -11.23
N ALA A 283 9.62 16.08 -12.00
CA ALA A 283 8.86 16.35 -13.22
C ALA A 283 7.63 17.27 -13.01
N GLY A 284 7.08 17.33 -11.79
CA GLY A 284 5.94 18.19 -11.45
C GLY A 284 6.29 19.59 -10.92
N HIS A 285 7.57 19.91 -10.73
CA HIS A 285 8.00 21.17 -10.11
C HIS A 285 8.57 22.13 -11.14
N GLN A 286 8.26 23.43 -11.01
CA GLN A 286 8.77 24.45 -11.94
C GLN A 286 10.28 24.65 -11.82
N SER A 287 10.83 24.43 -10.62
CA SER A 287 12.25 24.55 -10.30
C SER A 287 12.60 23.63 -9.14
N HIS A 288 13.87 23.24 -9.06
CA HIS A 288 14.44 22.54 -7.92
C HIS A 288 15.85 23.05 -7.66
N ASP A 289 16.26 23.00 -6.41
CA ASP A 289 17.65 23.22 -6.02
C ASP A 289 18.41 21.89 -6.07
N GLU A 290 19.71 21.93 -6.34
CA GLU A 290 20.57 20.75 -6.36
C GLU A 290 21.75 20.89 -5.40
N TYR A 291 22.09 19.79 -4.73
CA TYR A 291 23.30 19.66 -3.93
C TYR A 291 23.99 18.33 -4.20
N ILE A 292 25.27 18.38 -4.54
CA ILE A 292 26.11 17.20 -4.75
C ILE A 292 26.83 16.88 -3.43
N LEU A 293 26.38 15.83 -2.76
CA LEU A 293 27.04 15.29 -1.57
C LEU A 293 28.21 14.37 -1.95
N SER A 294 28.09 13.63 -3.06
CA SER A 294 29.16 12.78 -3.62
C SER A 294 29.12 12.78 -5.15
N GLU A 295 30.31 12.83 -5.77
CA GLU A 295 30.53 12.72 -7.22
C GLU A 295 30.83 11.29 -7.68
N GLU A 296 30.71 10.30 -6.79
CA GLU A 296 30.93 8.90 -7.14
C GLU A 296 29.92 8.40 -8.19
N GLU A 297 30.37 7.48 -9.04
CA GLU A 297 29.54 6.90 -10.11
C GLU A 297 28.30 6.15 -9.57
N SER A 298 28.38 5.63 -8.34
CA SER A 298 27.28 4.97 -7.64
C SER A 298 26.34 5.94 -6.90
N ALA A 299 26.57 7.25 -7.00
CA ALA A 299 25.72 8.24 -6.35
C ALA A 299 24.34 8.29 -7.02
N ALA A 300 23.31 8.31 -6.20
CA ALA A 300 21.93 8.39 -6.63
C ALA A 300 21.30 9.72 -6.16
N LYS A 301 20.28 10.18 -6.86
CA LYS A 301 19.64 11.47 -6.60
C LYS A 301 18.36 11.30 -5.79
N VAL A 302 18.25 12.00 -4.66
CA VAL A 302 17.08 12.00 -3.78
C VAL A 302 16.48 13.39 -3.73
N ALA A 303 15.21 13.55 -4.09
CA ALA A 303 14.46 14.77 -3.91
C ALA A 303 13.85 14.83 -2.50
N PHE A 304 14.04 15.95 -1.83
CA PHE A 304 13.46 16.32 -0.55
C PHE A 304 12.44 17.43 -0.75
N PHE A 305 11.25 17.23 -0.20
CA PHE A 305 10.12 18.14 -0.40
C PHE A 305 9.20 18.12 0.80
N ALA A 306 8.35 19.14 0.89
CA ALA A 306 7.40 19.28 1.98
C ALA A 306 6.16 20.03 1.50
N GLN A 307 5.00 19.72 2.08
CA GLN A 307 3.75 20.42 1.74
C GLN A 307 3.69 21.83 2.34
N LYS A 308 4.56 22.12 3.31
CA LYS A 308 4.76 23.45 3.90
C LYS A 308 6.23 23.81 3.90
N LEU A 309 6.48 25.11 3.99
CA LEU A 309 7.82 25.66 4.19
C LEU A 309 8.47 25.05 5.44
N LEU A 310 9.65 24.44 5.26
CA LEU A 310 10.51 24.00 6.37
C LEU A 310 11.65 24.98 6.56
N LYS A 311 11.97 25.29 7.82
CA LYS A 311 13.06 26.22 8.13
C LYS A 311 14.34 25.47 8.44
N ASN A 312 15.46 26.17 8.25
CA ASN A 312 16.79 25.73 8.68
C ASN A 312 17.17 24.33 8.17
N PHE A 313 16.78 24.00 6.94
CA PHE A 313 17.01 22.67 6.36
C PHE A 313 18.49 22.41 6.10
N ARG A 314 18.95 21.19 6.40
CA ARG A 314 20.35 20.78 6.30
C ARG A 314 20.47 19.38 5.72
N VAL A 315 21.54 19.18 4.94
CA VAL A 315 22.06 17.84 4.62
C VAL A 315 23.22 17.55 5.56
N LEU A 316 23.23 16.35 6.12
CA LEU A 316 24.14 15.91 7.16
C LEU A 316 24.95 14.70 6.69
N ASN A 317 26.24 14.68 6.99
CA ASN A 317 27.01 13.45 7.06
C ASN A 317 26.75 12.81 8.43
N LEU A 318 26.55 11.49 8.45
CA LEU A 318 26.31 10.73 9.67
C LEU A 318 27.50 9.80 9.93
N GLU A 319 28.02 9.86 11.15
CA GLU A 319 29.06 8.95 11.63
C GLU A 319 28.46 8.11 12.77
N PHE A 320 28.54 6.78 12.63
CA PHE A 320 28.08 5.85 13.67
C PHE A 320 28.88 6.07 14.96
N VAL A 321 28.19 6.18 16.09
CA VAL A 321 28.82 6.28 17.43
C VAL A 321 28.60 5.01 18.22
N ASP A 322 27.33 4.62 18.40
CA ASP A 322 26.93 3.48 19.22
C ASP A 322 25.53 2.98 18.81
N ALA A 323 25.11 1.84 19.33
CA ALA A 323 23.74 1.36 19.24
C ALA A 323 23.27 0.83 20.60
N ASP A 324 22.05 1.15 21.00
CA ASP A 324 21.48 0.62 22.24
C ASP A 324 20.97 -0.83 22.10
N GLU A 325 20.53 -1.42 23.22
CA GLU A 325 20.04 -2.80 23.27
C GLU A 325 18.77 -3.02 22.42
N ASP A 326 18.03 -1.95 22.13
CA ASP A 326 16.83 -1.96 21.28
C ASP A 326 17.16 -1.75 19.79
N GLY A 327 18.45 -1.57 19.45
CA GLY A 327 18.93 -1.37 18.09
C GLY A 327 18.84 0.06 17.58
N ASN A 328 18.53 1.05 18.44
CA ASN A 328 18.55 2.46 18.05
C ASN A 328 19.99 2.93 17.93
N VAL A 329 20.34 3.44 16.75
CA VAL A 329 21.68 3.92 16.44
C VAL A 329 21.83 5.38 16.86
N LEU A 330 22.92 5.66 17.56
CA LEU A 330 23.38 6.99 17.90
C LEU A 330 24.40 7.46 16.86
N PHE A 331 24.16 8.64 16.30
CA PHE A 331 25.04 9.24 15.30
C PHE A 331 25.73 10.51 15.82
N GLN A 332 26.92 10.77 15.30
CA GLN A 332 27.52 12.10 15.28
C GLN A 332 27.24 12.71 13.90
N THR A 333 26.88 14.00 13.86
CA THR A 333 26.47 14.64 12.61
C THR A 333 27.40 15.79 12.23
N LYS A 334 27.63 15.95 10.93
CA LYS A 334 28.32 17.10 10.35
C LYS A 334 27.46 17.69 9.24
N SER A 335 27.11 18.97 9.37
CA SER A 335 26.33 19.67 8.34
C SER A 335 27.18 19.91 7.10
N MET A 336 26.74 19.37 5.97
CA MET A 336 27.40 19.44 4.68
C MET A 336 26.77 20.51 3.77
N TYR A 337 25.46 20.68 3.88
CA TYR A 337 24.69 21.71 3.20
C TYR A 337 23.71 22.38 4.16
N LYS A 338 23.36 23.64 3.85
CA LYS A 338 22.37 24.42 4.58
C LYS A 338 21.57 25.27 3.58
N GLN A 339 20.26 25.23 3.71
CA GLN A 339 19.35 26.18 3.10
C GLN A 339 18.46 26.78 4.18
N LYS A 340 18.11 28.06 4.02
CA LYS A 340 17.30 28.77 5.01
C LYS A 340 15.90 28.18 5.07
N GLU A 341 15.33 27.89 3.91
CA GLU A 341 13.95 27.43 3.73
C GLU A 341 13.95 26.34 2.65
N LEU A 342 13.19 25.28 2.87
CA LEU A 342 12.78 24.33 1.82
C LEU A 342 11.33 24.70 1.47
N MET A 343 11.10 25.15 0.24
CA MET A 343 9.80 25.63 -0.21
C MET A 343 8.98 24.48 -0.82
N PRO A 344 7.64 24.47 -0.66
CA PRO A 344 6.81 23.44 -1.25
C PRO A 344 6.91 23.32 -2.78
N ASP A 345 7.13 24.44 -3.46
CA ASP A 345 7.24 24.55 -4.92
C ASP A 345 8.68 24.43 -5.44
N CYS A 346 9.67 24.32 -4.55
CA CYS A 346 11.08 24.22 -4.90
C CYS A 346 11.77 23.13 -4.05
N PRO A 347 11.67 21.86 -4.44
CA PRO A 347 12.33 20.75 -3.76
C PRO A 347 13.86 20.85 -3.86
N LEU A 348 14.54 20.21 -2.91
CA LEU A 348 15.99 20.05 -2.94
C LEU A 348 16.36 18.63 -3.41
N VAL A 349 17.09 18.51 -4.50
CA VAL A 349 17.68 17.26 -4.96
C VAL A 349 19.09 17.11 -4.41
N VAL A 350 19.35 16.01 -3.71
CA VAL A 350 20.67 15.68 -3.19
C VAL A 350 21.21 14.46 -3.91
N GLN A 351 22.39 14.59 -4.53
CA GLN A 351 23.12 13.48 -5.11
C GLN A 351 24.08 12.88 -4.08
N GLY A 352 23.82 11.65 -3.62
CA GLY A 352 24.57 11.00 -2.55
C GLY A 352 24.68 9.48 -2.73
N VAL A 353 25.65 8.87 -2.05
CA VAL A 353 25.89 7.42 -2.06
C VAL A 353 25.36 6.79 -0.78
N PHE A 354 24.78 5.60 -0.91
CA PHE A 354 24.35 4.76 0.22
C PHE A 354 25.39 3.66 0.47
N TYR A 355 25.99 3.66 1.66
CA TYR A 355 26.98 2.65 2.04
C TYR A 355 26.42 1.63 3.03
N GLY A 356 26.38 0.36 2.61
CA GLY A 356 26.01 -0.75 3.49
C GLY A 356 24.62 -0.58 4.12
N SER A 357 24.45 -1.14 5.32
CA SER A 357 23.18 -1.11 6.05
C SER A 357 23.09 0.01 7.10
N ILE A 358 24.20 0.66 7.46
CA ILE A 358 24.22 1.76 8.42
C ILE A 358 24.19 3.08 7.64
N PRO A 359 23.17 3.93 7.81
CA PRO A 359 23.07 5.19 7.07
C PRO A 359 24.29 6.09 7.29
N ASN A 360 24.87 6.58 6.19
CA ASN A 360 26.03 7.47 6.18
C ASN A 360 25.67 8.96 5.99
N TRP A 361 24.42 9.27 5.69
CA TRP A 361 23.95 10.63 5.52
C TRP A 361 22.48 10.78 5.90
N GLY A 362 22.09 12.03 6.13
CA GLY A 362 20.81 12.38 6.71
C GLY A 362 20.41 13.81 6.40
N VAL A 363 19.29 14.22 6.98
CA VAL A 363 18.74 15.57 6.84
C VAL A 363 18.18 16.06 8.17
N SER A 364 18.16 17.38 8.36
CA SER A 364 17.44 17.99 9.48
C SER A 364 16.77 19.28 9.10
N TYR A 365 15.73 19.64 9.83
CA TYR A 365 14.98 20.89 9.67
C TYR A 365 14.33 21.29 11.00
N GLU A 366 13.89 22.54 11.06
CA GLU A 366 13.05 23.06 12.14
C GLU A 366 11.58 22.99 11.70
N ASP A 367 10.77 22.27 12.47
CA ASP A 367 9.34 22.13 12.21
C ASP A 367 8.55 23.39 12.65
N GLU A 368 7.24 23.37 12.44
CA GLU A 368 6.35 24.49 12.78
C GLU A 368 6.30 24.84 14.28
N THR A 369 6.74 23.93 15.16
CA THR A 369 6.84 24.15 16.60
C THR A 369 8.17 24.75 17.03
N GLY A 370 9.16 24.83 16.12
CA GLY A 370 10.53 25.22 16.43
C GLY A 370 11.42 24.06 16.89
N GLU A 371 10.92 22.81 16.85
CA GLU A 371 11.69 21.63 17.19
C GLU A 371 12.56 21.20 16.00
N VAL A 372 13.82 20.83 16.27
CA VAL A 372 14.71 20.32 15.23
C VAL A 372 14.47 18.83 15.04
N ARG A 373 13.92 18.46 13.89
CA ARG A 373 13.75 17.06 13.47
C ARG A 373 14.97 16.62 12.67
N THR A 374 15.48 15.42 12.97
CA THR A 374 16.66 14.86 12.30
C THR A 374 16.38 13.43 11.87
N TYR A 375 16.73 13.13 10.61
CA TYR A 375 16.46 11.84 9.98
C TYR A 375 17.73 11.30 9.32
N SER A 376 17.91 9.98 9.35
CA SER A 376 18.76 9.30 8.40
C SER A 376 18.02 9.08 7.08
N VAL A 377 18.77 8.95 6.00
CA VAL A 377 18.24 8.63 4.67
C VAL A 377 18.74 7.25 4.31
N SER A 378 17.82 6.33 4.03
CA SER A 378 18.14 4.95 3.68
C SER A 378 17.26 4.45 2.53
N ILE A 379 17.63 3.30 1.98
CA ILE A 379 16.84 2.58 0.99
C ILE A 379 16.16 1.42 1.70
N SER A 380 14.84 1.32 1.57
CA SER A 380 14.07 0.20 2.09
C SER A 380 14.52 -1.11 1.43
N GLY A 381 14.83 -2.11 2.26
CA GLY A 381 15.15 -3.46 1.80
C GLY A 381 13.95 -4.25 1.27
N MET A 382 12.73 -3.72 1.43
CA MET A 382 11.50 -4.35 0.98
C MET A 382 11.17 -4.02 -0.48
N ASP A 383 11.30 -2.75 -0.86
CA ASP A 383 10.78 -2.20 -2.11
C ASP A 383 11.72 -1.20 -2.81
N GLY A 384 12.89 -0.89 -2.22
CA GLY A 384 13.85 0.05 -2.81
C GLY A 384 13.46 1.53 -2.70
N SER A 385 12.42 1.87 -1.93
CA SER A 385 12.02 3.26 -1.73
C SER A 385 12.96 4.01 -0.76
N ILE A 386 12.96 5.34 -0.84
CA ILE A 386 13.65 6.18 0.14
C ILE A 386 12.87 6.20 1.44
N VAL A 387 13.59 5.94 2.54
CA VAL A 387 13.05 5.95 3.91
C VAL A 387 13.75 7.05 4.70
N LEU A 388 12.95 7.83 5.43
CA LEU A 388 13.42 8.78 6.43
C LEU A 388 13.14 8.23 7.82
N SER A 389 14.19 7.80 8.52
CA SER A 389 14.06 7.27 9.89
C SER A 389 14.51 8.33 10.89
N PRO A 390 13.71 8.66 11.92
CA PRO A 390 14.16 9.54 13.00
C PRO A 390 15.42 8.96 13.66
N ILE A 391 16.42 9.81 13.92
CA ILE A 391 17.68 9.38 14.54
C ILE A 391 18.04 10.19 15.78
N SER A 392 18.69 9.53 16.72
CA SER A 392 19.34 10.19 17.85
C SER A 392 20.72 10.70 17.44
N VAL A 393 21.03 11.93 17.82
CA VAL A 393 22.30 12.57 17.50
C VAL A 393 22.99 13.11 18.73
N THR A 394 24.31 12.92 18.82
CA THR A 394 25.15 13.60 19.81
C THR A 394 25.40 15.04 19.39
N LYS A 395 25.42 15.94 20.38
CA LYS A 395 25.69 17.37 20.16
C LYS A 395 27.18 17.66 19.94
#